data_AF-X1F6L6-F1
#
_entry.id   AF-X1F6L6-F1
#
_cell.length_a   1.000
_cell.length_b   1.000
_cell.length_c   1.000
_cell.angle_alpha   90.00
_cell.angle_beta   90.00
_cell.angle_gamma   90.00
#
_symmetry.space_group_name_H-M   'P 1'
#
loop_
_entity.id
_entity.type
_entity.pdbx_description
1 polymer ?
#
loop_
_entity_poly.entity_id
_entity_poly.type
_entity_poly.pdbx_seq_one_letter_code
_entity_poly.pdbx_strand_id
1 'polypeptide(L)'
;GGVSSPLPVAGMLVNVNTENLGSIVISQMAAPGAPHIYCSESGPMNMKTGSINYSSPEKSFLCIGLAQMAKRYSLPSLVADAGWGDEIEACVSGVLTPVSQLTGIMGGSDLVTGLGSIDSAKGISFEQFIVDSYMWDCSKNYLHEVEISEEKIGLDASGNYG
;
A
#
# COMPACT_ATOMS: atom_id res chain seq x y z
N GLY A 1 -13.25 -2.36 8.00
CA GLY A 1 -14.64 -1.85 7.92
C GLY A 1 -15.65 -2.96 8.01
N GLY A 2 -16.76 -2.74 8.71
CA GLY A 2 -17.82 -3.72 8.97
C GLY A 2 -17.72 -4.46 10.31
N VAL A 3 -16.61 -4.29 11.05
CA VAL A 3 -16.37 -4.87 12.38
C VAL A 3 -15.97 -3.78 13.37
N SER A 4 -14.76 -3.23 13.21
CA SER A 4 -14.17 -2.20 14.08
C SER A 4 -14.35 -0.77 13.57
N SER A 5 -14.82 -0.61 12.33
CA SER A 5 -15.03 0.69 11.68
C SER A 5 -16.21 0.60 10.70
N PRO A 6 -16.81 1.72 10.27
CA PRO A 6 -17.88 1.71 9.27
C PRO A 6 -17.47 0.95 8.00
N LEU A 7 -18.43 0.31 7.31
CA LEU A 7 -18.14 -0.43 6.08
C LEU A 7 -17.75 0.47 4.89
N PRO A 8 -18.38 1.65 4.66
CA PRO A 8 -18.00 2.51 3.53
C PRO A 8 -16.55 3.00 3.62
N VAL A 9 -15.85 3.06 2.48
CA VAL A 9 -14.43 3.48 2.39
C VAL A 9 -14.19 4.83 3.04
N ALA A 10 -15.06 5.83 2.80
CA ALA A 10 -14.94 7.14 3.43
C ALA A 10 -15.01 7.07 4.96
N GLY A 11 -15.89 6.22 5.49
CA GLY A 11 -16.01 6.00 6.93
C GLY A 11 -14.78 5.32 7.52
N MET A 12 -14.21 4.32 6.81
CA MET A 12 -12.94 3.70 7.20
C MET A 12 -11.80 4.72 7.20
N LEU A 13 -11.68 5.55 6.16
CA LEU A 13 -10.64 6.57 6.04
C LEU A 13 -10.70 7.56 7.19
N VAL A 14 -11.88 8.09 7.52
CA VAL A 14 -12.06 9.00 8.66
C VAL A 14 -11.70 8.32 9.98
N ASN A 15 -12.10 7.06 10.16
CA ASN A 15 -11.80 6.31 11.38
C ASN A 15 -10.28 6.13 11.57
N VAL A 16 -9.61 5.56 10.58
CA VAL A 16 -8.15 5.32 10.62
C VAL A 16 -7.38 6.64 10.77
N ASN A 17 -7.85 7.71 10.13
CA ASN A 17 -7.24 9.02 10.28
C ASN A 17 -7.37 9.56 11.71
N THR A 18 -8.53 9.34 12.33
CA THR A 18 -8.78 9.75 13.72
C THR A 18 -7.89 8.97 14.69
N GLU A 19 -7.74 7.67 14.48
CA GLU A 19 -6.84 6.81 15.27
C GLU A 19 -5.38 7.27 15.18
N ASN A 20 -4.90 7.58 13.96
CA ASN A 20 -3.54 8.09 13.76
C ASN A 20 -3.33 9.44 14.47
N LEU A 21 -4.24 10.40 14.32
CA LEU A 21 -4.13 11.69 15.01
C LEU A 21 -4.16 11.55 16.54
N GLY A 22 -5.01 10.65 17.06
CA GLY A 22 -5.05 10.34 18.49
C GLY A 22 -3.73 9.75 18.98
N SER A 23 -3.17 8.80 18.22
CA SER A 23 -1.86 8.18 18.50
C SER A 23 -0.72 9.21 18.50
N ILE A 24 -0.73 10.16 17.57
CA ILE A 24 0.22 11.27 17.51
C ILE A 24 0.12 12.12 18.77
N VAL A 25 -1.09 12.55 19.17
CA VAL A 25 -1.28 13.35 20.38
C VAL A 25 -0.75 12.63 21.61
N ILE A 26 -1.08 11.34 21.77
CA ILE A 26 -0.59 10.53 22.89
C ILE A 26 0.94 10.46 22.89
N SER A 27 1.54 10.16 21.75
CA SER A 27 3.00 10.07 21.60
C SER A 27 3.70 11.39 21.95
N GLN A 28 3.20 12.51 21.43
CA GLN A 28 3.79 13.83 21.67
C GLN A 28 3.58 14.32 23.11
N MET A 29 2.49 13.92 23.77
CA MET A 29 2.26 14.20 25.19
C MET A 29 3.20 13.40 26.10
N ALA A 30 3.53 12.16 25.73
CA ALA A 30 4.46 11.32 26.48
C ALA A 30 5.92 11.76 26.28
N ALA A 31 6.30 12.10 25.06
CA ALA A 31 7.65 12.55 24.71
C ALA A 31 7.60 13.53 23.52
N PRO A 32 7.70 14.85 23.77
CA PRO A 32 7.71 15.85 22.71
C PRO A 32 8.83 15.60 21.70
N GLY A 33 8.49 15.59 20.41
CA GLY A 33 9.42 15.30 19.32
C GLY A 33 9.64 13.81 19.04
N ALA A 34 8.90 12.91 19.68
CA ALA A 34 8.98 11.48 19.39
C ALA A 34 8.68 11.20 17.91
N PRO A 35 9.48 10.36 17.22
CA PRO A 35 9.22 10.00 15.83
C PRO A 35 7.90 9.23 15.71
N HIS A 36 7.18 9.46 14.63
CA HIS A 36 5.89 8.83 14.38
C HIS A 36 5.73 8.47 12.91
N ILE A 37 5.20 7.28 12.64
CA ILE A 37 4.84 6.82 11.29
C ILE A 37 3.33 6.76 11.23
N TYR A 38 2.75 7.46 10.27
CA TYR A 38 1.33 7.35 9.97
C TYR A 38 1.08 5.99 9.33
N CYS A 39 0.31 5.11 9.98
CA CYS A 39 0.20 3.73 9.54
C CYS A 39 -1.24 3.22 9.48
N SER A 40 -1.45 2.22 8.63
CA SER A 40 -2.73 1.56 8.48
C SER A 40 -2.57 0.19 7.87
N GLU A 41 -3.14 -0.80 8.54
CA GLU A 41 -3.49 -2.11 7.98
C GLU A 41 -5.00 -2.22 8.13
N SER A 42 -5.73 -1.80 7.10
CA SER A 42 -7.19 -1.74 7.14
C SER A 42 -7.76 -2.11 5.79
N GLY A 43 -8.87 -2.85 5.84
CA GLY A 43 -9.64 -3.25 4.67
C GLY A 43 -11.09 -3.55 5.06
N PRO A 44 -11.96 -3.78 4.07
CA PRO A 44 -13.31 -4.25 4.34
C PRO A 44 -13.28 -5.70 4.82
N MET A 45 -14.30 -6.09 5.58
CA MET A 45 -14.51 -7.46 6.00
C MET A 45 -15.08 -8.31 4.85
N ASN A 46 -14.64 -9.56 4.75
CA ASN A 46 -15.34 -10.60 4.01
C ASN A 46 -16.58 -11.05 4.79
N MET A 47 -17.78 -10.76 4.28
CA MET A 47 -19.05 -11.02 4.96
C MET A 47 -19.33 -12.51 5.24
N LYS A 48 -18.63 -13.44 4.57
CA LYS A 48 -18.78 -14.89 4.80
C LYS A 48 -17.89 -15.40 5.93
N THR A 49 -16.65 -14.92 5.99
CA THR A 49 -15.62 -15.44 6.92
C THR A 49 -15.40 -14.55 8.13
N GLY A 50 -15.78 -13.28 8.06
CA GLY A 50 -15.50 -12.28 9.09
C GLY A 50 -14.06 -11.75 9.07
N SER A 51 -13.19 -12.28 8.21
CA SER A 51 -11.79 -11.85 8.07
C SER A 51 -11.65 -10.57 7.24
N ILE A 52 -10.49 -9.93 7.32
CA ILE A 52 -10.15 -8.85 6.38
C ILE A 52 -10.09 -9.43 4.97
N ASN A 53 -10.73 -8.74 4.01
CA ASN A 53 -10.62 -9.06 2.60
C ASN A 53 -9.47 -8.25 2.01
N TYR A 54 -8.29 -8.86 1.95
CA TYR A 54 -7.09 -8.24 1.37
C TYR A 54 -7.16 -8.08 -0.15
N SER A 55 -8.03 -8.87 -0.79
CA SER A 55 -8.23 -8.87 -2.25
C SER A 55 -9.26 -7.82 -2.72
N SER A 56 -9.79 -6.99 -1.81
CA SER A 56 -10.82 -6.03 -2.15
C SER A 56 -10.24 -4.75 -2.78
N PRO A 57 -10.83 -4.24 -3.89
CA PRO A 57 -10.40 -2.99 -4.52
C PRO A 57 -10.62 -1.76 -3.61
N GLU A 58 -11.59 -1.81 -2.70
CA GLU A 58 -11.83 -0.76 -1.70
C GLU A 58 -10.61 -0.51 -0.81
N LYS A 59 -9.79 -1.55 -0.58
CA LYS A 59 -8.54 -1.45 0.14
C LYS A 59 -7.56 -0.51 -0.58
N SER A 60 -7.44 -0.61 -1.90
CA SER A 60 -6.53 0.25 -2.67
C SER A 60 -6.88 1.73 -2.55
N PHE A 61 -8.17 2.06 -2.60
CA PHE A 61 -8.64 3.43 -2.39
C PHE A 61 -8.33 3.94 -0.98
N LEU A 62 -8.46 3.07 0.02
CA LEU A 62 -8.12 3.40 1.40
C LEU A 62 -6.62 3.69 1.54
N CYS A 63 -5.76 2.83 1.00
CA CYS A 63 -4.30 3.02 1.01
C CYS A 63 -3.88 4.36 0.37
N ILE A 64 -4.39 4.66 -0.84
CA ILE A 64 -4.08 5.91 -1.55
C ILE A 64 -4.56 7.12 -0.74
N GLY A 65 -5.81 7.08 -0.25
CA GLY A 65 -6.38 8.18 0.53
C GLY A 65 -5.59 8.45 1.81
N LEU A 66 -5.18 7.39 2.52
CA LEU A 66 -4.39 7.51 3.74
C LEU A 66 -2.96 7.98 3.49
N ALA A 67 -2.33 7.58 2.38
CA ALA A 67 -1.03 8.11 1.97
C ALA A 67 -1.10 9.62 1.71
N GLN A 68 -2.17 10.10 1.06
CA GLN A 68 -2.41 11.53 0.89
C GLN A 68 -2.61 12.26 2.23
N MET A 69 -3.28 11.63 3.20
CA MET A 69 -3.43 12.19 4.54
C MET A 69 -2.11 12.25 5.30
N ALA A 70 -1.29 11.20 5.25
CA ALA A 70 0.05 11.21 5.85
C ALA A 70 0.92 12.33 5.26
N LYS A 71 0.90 12.50 3.94
CA LYS A 71 1.58 13.61 3.25
C LYS A 71 1.04 14.98 3.69
N ARG A 72 -0.27 15.12 3.87
CA ARG A 72 -0.89 16.36 4.40
C ARG A 72 -0.37 16.70 5.79
N TYR A 73 -0.06 15.71 6.62
CA TYR A 73 0.51 15.92 7.95
C TYR A 73 2.04 15.95 7.97
N SER A 74 2.70 15.85 6.81
CA SER A 74 4.16 15.79 6.70
C SER A 74 4.78 14.66 7.53
N LEU A 75 4.13 13.50 7.53
CA LEU A 75 4.57 12.30 8.25
C LEU A 75 4.96 11.19 7.27
N PRO A 76 5.98 10.38 7.61
CA PRO A 76 6.25 9.15 6.87
C PRO A 76 5.07 8.18 7.02
N SER A 77 4.83 7.39 5.99
CA SER A 77 3.65 6.55 5.85
C SER A 77 3.97 5.07 5.67
N LEU A 78 3.22 4.23 6.39
CA LEU A 78 3.17 2.76 6.23
C LEU A 78 1.70 2.37 6.10
N VAL A 79 1.14 2.60 4.92
CA VAL A 79 -0.30 2.41 4.65
C VAL A 79 -0.56 1.48 3.48
N ALA A 80 0.51 1.03 2.82
CA ALA A 80 0.46 0.11 1.70
C ALA A 80 1.16 -1.20 2.04
N ASP A 81 0.86 -2.20 1.23
CA ASP A 81 1.26 -3.55 1.53
C ASP A 81 1.45 -4.40 0.26
N ALA A 82 2.15 -5.51 0.44
CA ALA A 82 2.56 -6.43 -0.59
C ALA A 82 2.21 -7.85 -0.14
N GLY A 83 1.57 -8.63 -1.00
CA GLY A 83 1.56 -10.09 -0.82
C GLY A 83 0.55 -10.69 0.16
N TRP A 84 -0.58 -10.05 0.46
CA TRP A 84 -1.62 -10.67 1.31
C TRP A 84 -2.57 -11.53 0.49
N GLY A 85 -2.07 -12.69 0.05
CA GLY A 85 -2.91 -13.74 -0.49
C GLY A 85 -3.76 -14.38 0.62
N ASP A 86 -4.99 -14.74 0.28
CA ASP A 86 -5.81 -15.62 1.13
C ASP A 86 -5.37 -17.09 0.98
N GLU A 87 -4.51 -17.39 0.00
CA GLU A 87 -3.95 -18.72 -0.20
C GLU A 87 -2.95 -19.11 0.91
N ILE A 88 -3.01 -20.38 1.31
CA ILE A 88 -2.06 -20.98 2.26
C ILE A 88 -0.75 -21.37 1.54
N GLU A 89 -0.84 -21.73 0.26
CA GLU A 89 0.32 -22.10 -0.56
C GLU A 89 0.80 -20.90 -1.36
N ALA A 90 2.13 -20.76 -1.47
CA ALA A 90 2.74 -19.71 -2.29
C ALA A 90 2.32 -19.89 -3.74
N CYS A 91 1.70 -18.87 -4.32
CA CYS A 91 1.19 -18.94 -5.68
C CYS A 91 1.30 -17.60 -6.39
N VAL A 92 1.85 -17.62 -7.61
CA VAL A 92 1.84 -16.47 -8.53
C VAL A 92 0.40 -16.06 -8.89
N SER A 93 -0.57 -16.96 -8.69
CA SER A 93 -2.02 -16.71 -8.85
C SER A 93 -2.62 -15.89 -7.70
N GLY A 94 -1.85 -15.42 -6.72
CA GLY A 94 -2.22 -14.25 -5.93
C GLY A 94 -2.28 -13.02 -6.84
N VAL A 95 -3.26 -12.98 -7.74
CA VAL A 95 -3.41 -12.07 -8.90
C VAL A 95 -3.44 -10.59 -8.48
N LEU A 96 -3.54 -10.31 -7.18
CA LEU A 96 -3.60 -8.97 -6.61
C LEU A 96 -2.32 -8.50 -5.90
N THR A 97 -1.31 -9.35 -5.68
CA THR A 97 0.00 -8.91 -5.14
C THR A 97 0.60 -7.74 -5.94
N PRO A 98 0.63 -7.79 -7.29
CA PRO A 98 1.16 -6.68 -8.08
C PRO A 98 0.31 -5.42 -7.94
N VAL A 99 -1.02 -5.57 -7.80
CA VAL A 99 -1.96 -4.44 -7.66
C VAL A 99 -1.78 -3.75 -6.32
N SER A 100 -1.63 -4.48 -5.21
CA SER A 100 -1.39 -3.90 -3.89
C SER A 100 -0.03 -3.18 -3.84
N GLN A 101 1.02 -3.80 -4.39
CA GLN A 101 2.35 -3.19 -4.50
C GLN A 101 2.34 -1.90 -5.34
N LEU A 102 1.73 -1.95 -6.53
CA LEU A 102 1.60 -0.78 -7.40
C LEU A 102 0.73 0.31 -6.77
N THR A 103 -0.32 -0.07 -6.03
CA THR A 103 -1.13 0.90 -5.28
C THR A 103 -0.29 1.62 -4.23
N GLY A 104 0.60 0.91 -3.53
CA GLY A 104 1.53 1.53 -2.58
C GLY A 104 2.48 2.52 -3.23
N ILE A 105 3.11 2.10 -4.32
CA ILE A 105 4.02 2.92 -5.13
C ILE A 105 3.30 4.17 -5.66
N MET A 106 2.18 3.98 -6.36
CA MET A 106 1.44 5.07 -6.99
C MET A 106 0.67 5.93 -6.00
N GLY A 107 0.30 5.37 -4.85
CA GLY A 107 -0.34 6.09 -3.74
C GLY A 107 0.63 6.96 -2.96
N GLY A 108 1.94 6.73 -3.09
CA GLY A 108 2.98 7.49 -2.39
C GLY A 108 3.15 7.08 -0.93
N SER A 109 2.97 5.79 -0.61
CA SER A 109 3.34 5.25 0.70
C SER A 109 4.86 5.15 0.81
N ASP A 110 5.45 5.62 1.91
CA ASP A 110 6.92 5.61 2.09
C ASP A 110 7.45 4.20 2.41
N LEU A 111 6.62 3.38 3.03
CA LEU A 111 6.93 2.02 3.44
C LEU A 111 5.84 1.06 2.96
N VAL A 112 6.25 -0.19 2.75
CA VAL A 112 5.40 -1.32 2.36
C VAL A 112 5.71 -2.50 3.30
N THR A 113 4.68 -3.26 3.68
CA THR A 113 4.80 -4.45 4.53
C THR A 113 4.14 -5.66 3.88
N GLY A 114 4.39 -6.87 4.42
CA GLY A 114 3.68 -8.09 4.02
C GLY A 114 4.43 -9.01 3.05
N LEU A 115 5.65 -8.67 2.63
CA LEU A 115 6.44 -9.55 1.76
C LEU A 115 6.56 -10.96 2.38
N GLY A 116 6.14 -11.97 1.62
CA GLY A 116 6.13 -13.38 2.03
C GLY A 116 4.93 -13.80 2.87
N SER A 117 3.99 -12.90 3.15
CA SER A 117 2.79 -13.25 3.92
C SER A 117 1.91 -14.25 3.16
N ILE A 118 1.31 -15.17 3.90
CA ILE A 118 0.32 -16.13 3.40
C ILE A 118 -0.81 -16.29 4.42
N ASP A 119 -1.91 -16.93 4.00
CA ASP A 119 -3.07 -17.21 4.86
C ASP A 119 -3.61 -15.96 5.57
N SER A 120 -3.81 -14.85 4.82
CA SER A 120 -4.36 -13.60 5.35
C SER A 120 -3.63 -13.10 6.61
N ALA A 121 -2.30 -12.96 6.53
CA ALA A 121 -1.42 -12.52 7.62
C ALA A 121 -1.11 -13.55 8.72
N LYS A 122 -1.57 -14.79 8.60
CA LYS A 122 -1.38 -15.81 9.63
C LYS A 122 -0.07 -16.59 9.48
N GLY A 123 0.57 -16.55 8.32
CA GLY A 123 1.82 -17.27 8.06
C GLY A 123 2.80 -16.51 7.18
N ILE A 124 4.01 -17.08 7.04
CA ILE A 124 5.06 -16.60 6.15
C ILE A 124 5.61 -17.76 5.31
N SER A 125 5.85 -17.52 4.01
CA SER A 125 6.53 -18.43 3.09
C SER A 125 7.73 -17.74 2.45
N PHE A 126 8.85 -18.46 2.37
CA PHE A 126 10.06 -17.97 1.70
C PHE A 126 9.88 -17.93 0.18
N GLU A 127 9.13 -18.87 -0.38
CA GLU A 127 8.76 -18.90 -1.78
C GLU A 127 7.93 -17.67 -2.15
N GLN A 128 6.93 -17.33 -1.32
CA GLN A 128 6.14 -16.12 -1.50
C GLN A 128 7.00 -14.86 -1.35
N PHE A 129 7.95 -14.85 -0.41
CA PHE A 129 8.88 -13.73 -0.24
C PHE A 129 9.71 -13.47 -1.49
N ILE A 130 10.19 -14.53 -2.17
CA ILE A 130 10.93 -14.42 -3.43
C ILE A 130 10.03 -13.87 -4.54
N VAL A 131 8.78 -14.37 -4.65
CA VAL A 131 7.80 -13.89 -5.63
C VAL A 131 7.51 -12.41 -5.40
N ASP A 132 7.19 -12.01 -4.18
CA ASP A 132 6.85 -10.62 -3.85
C ASP A 132 8.05 -9.69 -4.08
N SER A 133 9.28 -10.15 -3.79
CA SER A 133 10.51 -9.40 -4.06
C SER A 133 10.74 -9.20 -5.56
N TYR A 134 10.50 -10.24 -6.37
CA TYR A 134 10.57 -10.12 -7.83
C TYR A 134 9.51 -9.14 -8.36
N MET A 135 8.28 -9.21 -7.85
CA MET A 135 7.22 -8.29 -8.24
C MET A 135 7.50 -6.83 -7.80
N TRP A 136 8.13 -6.65 -6.63
CA TRP A 136 8.64 -5.35 -6.20
C TRP A 136 9.70 -4.83 -7.17
N ASP A 137 10.64 -5.68 -7.61
CA ASP A 137 11.65 -5.30 -8.60
C ASP A 137 11.06 -4.92 -9.96
N CYS A 138 9.97 -5.58 -10.38
CA CYS A 138 9.22 -5.16 -11.56
C CYS A 138 8.50 -3.81 -11.34
N SER A 139 7.92 -3.61 -10.17
CA SER A 139 7.04 -2.48 -9.86
C SER A 139 7.80 -1.21 -9.47
N LYS A 140 8.99 -1.31 -8.86
CA LYS A 140 9.79 -0.14 -8.45
C LYS A 140 10.18 0.75 -9.62
N ASN A 141 10.21 0.22 -10.85
CA ASN A 141 10.47 1.02 -12.04
C ASN A 141 9.42 2.13 -12.25
N TYR A 142 8.21 1.96 -11.72
CA TYR A 142 7.16 2.97 -11.76
C TYR A 142 7.40 4.15 -10.82
N LEU A 143 8.40 4.08 -9.92
CA LEU A 143 8.85 5.22 -9.12
C LEU A 143 9.72 6.20 -9.91
N HIS A 144 10.25 5.79 -11.06
CA HIS A 144 11.09 6.67 -11.86
C HIS A 144 10.24 7.68 -12.62
N GLU A 145 10.55 8.96 -12.44
CA GLU A 145 10.01 10.02 -13.27
C GLU A 145 10.53 9.89 -14.70
N VAL A 146 9.65 10.08 -15.68
CA VAL A 146 10.04 10.13 -17.08
C VAL A 146 10.76 11.46 -17.32
N GLU A 147 12.03 11.40 -17.73
CA GLU A 147 12.79 12.58 -18.11
C GLU A 147 12.20 13.19 -19.39
N ILE A 148 11.76 14.44 -19.30
CA ILE A 148 11.24 15.20 -20.45
C ILE A 148 12.29 16.23 -20.84
N SER A 149 13.03 15.95 -21.91
CA SER A 149 14.04 16.84 -22.51
C SER A 149 14.03 16.70 -24.04
N GLU A 150 14.52 17.70 -24.78
CA GLU A 150 14.54 17.66 -26.25
C GLU A 150 15.25 16.40 -26.78
N GLU A 151 16.34 15.99 -26.13
CA GLU A 151 17.06 14.75 -26.43
C GLU A 151 16.18 13.50 -26.22
N LYS A 152 15.49 13.40 -25.08
CA LYS A 152 14.65 12.24 -24.74
C LYS A 152 13.34 12.17 -25.51
N ILE A 153 12.84 13.31 -26.02
CA ILE A 153 11.66 13.35 -26.91
C ILE A 153 12.00 12.72 -28.27
N GLY A 154 13.26 12.79 -28.72
CA GLY A 154 13.74 12.03 -29.88
C GLY A 154 13.17 12.48 -31.24
N LEU A 155 12.82 13.76 -31.38
CA LEU A 155 12.29 14.31 -32.63
C LEU A 155 13.30 14.16 -33.80
N ASP A 156 14.59 14.35 -33.55
CA ASP A 156 15.65 14.23 -34.55
C ASP A 156 15.84 12.78 -35.04
N ALA A 157 15.63 11.79 -34.17
CA ALA A 157 15.66 10.38 -34.55
C ALA A 157 14.46 10.02 -35.46
N SER A 158 13.30 10.63 -35.21
CA SER A 158 12.07 10.41 -35.97
C SER A 158 12.14 10.96 -37.40
N GLY A 159 12.87 12.07 -37.60
CA GLY A 159 13.06 12.70 -38.92
C GLY A 159 13.98 11.92 -39.87
N ASN A 160 14.79 10.98 -39.38
CA ASN A 160 15.71 10.17 -40.19
C ASN A 160 15.10 8.84 -40.69
N TYR A 161 13.85 8.55 -40.34
CA TYR A 161 13.10 7.37 -40.81
C TYR A 161 12.01 7.72 -41.85
N GLY A 162 12.02 8.94 -42.40
CA GLY A 162 11.10 9.44 -43.42
C GLY A 162 11.74 9.61 -44.80
#